data_AF-A0A6G5ZVV2-F1
#
_entry.id   AF-A0A6G5ZVV2-F1
#
_cell.length_a   1.000
_cell.length_b   1.000
_cell.length_c   1.000
_cell.angle_alpha   90.00
_cell.angle_beta   90.00
_cell.angle_gamma   90.00
#
_symmetry.space_group_name_H-M   'P 1'
#
loop_
_entity.id
_entity.type
_entity.pdbx_description
1 polymer ?
#
loop_
_entity_poly.entity_id
_entity_poly.type
_entity_poly.pdbx_seq_one_letter_code
_entity_poly.pdbx_strand_id
1 'polypeptide(L)'
;YLGIPYAEPPVKKLRFQKPIPHQPWSEVLEATGFGNSCPQTNFSSLPDKDIWIANTPLSEDCLFLNIWAPHPRPSTPVPVLVWIQGMGFITGT
;
A
#
# COMPACT_ATOMS: atom_id res chain seq x y z
N TYR A 1 -2.44 10.37 6.03
CA TYR A 1 -3.49 9.68 5.25
C TYR A 1 -2.96 8.31 4.90
N LEU A 2 -3.64 7.25 5.34
CA LEU A 2 -3.19 5.88 5.19
C LEU A 2 -4.25 5.09 4.39
N GLY A 3 -3.81 4.11 3.60
CA GLY A 3 -4.73 3.20 2.91
C GLY A 3 -5.52 3.81 1.75
N ILE A 4 -4.94 4.76 1.00
CA ILE A 4 -5.62 5.37 -0.15
C ILE A 4 -5.53 4.42 -1.36
N PRO A 5 -6.64 3.98 -1.97
CA PRO A 5 -6.59 3.13 -3.16
C PRO A 5 -6.09 3.95 -4.35
N TYR A 6 -5.12 3.41 -5.10
CA TYR A 6 -4.60 4.05 -6.31
C TYR A 6 -4.95 3.28 -7.59
N ALA A 7 -5.44 2.05 -7.46
CA ALA A 7 -5.86 1.19 -8.55
C ALA A 7 -7.07 0.34 -8.15
N GLU A 8 -7.80 -0.17 -9.14
CA GLU A 8 -8.81 -1.20 -8.94
C GLU A 8 -8.19 -2.45 -8.32
N PRO A 9 -8.92 -3.16 -7.44
CA PRO A 9 -8.46 -4.42 -6.87
C PRO A 9 -8.06 -5.42 -7.97
N PRO A 10 -6.81 -5.92 -8.01
CA PRO A 10 -6.31 -6.78 -9.08
C PRO A 10 -6.77 -8.24 -8.92
N VAL A 11 -8.05 -8.44 -8.60
CA VAL A 11 -8.64 -9.74 -8.28
C VAL A 11 -9.30 -10.39 -9.50
N LYS A 12 -9.50 -11.71 -9.44
CA LYS A 12 -10.21 -12.48 -10.48
C LYS A 12 -9.59 -12.27 -11.87
N LYS A 13 -10.35 -11.71 -12.81
CA LYS A 13 -9.93 -11.46 -14.21
C LYS A 13 -8.82 -10.41 -14.32
N LEU A 14 -8.63 -9.59 -13.29
CA LEU A 14 -7.59 -8.57 -13.24
C LEU A 14 -6.27 -9.09 -12.68
N ARG A 15 -6.25 -10.31 -12.12
CA ARG A 15 -5.01 -10.93 -11.66
C ARG A 15 -4.05 -11.11 -12.84
N PHE A 16 -2.79 -10.73 -12.63
CA PHE A 16 -1.71 -10.73 -13.64
C PHE A 16 -1.89 -9.74 -14.80
N GLN A 17 -2.91 -8.88 -14.75
CA GLN A 17 -3.07 -7.77 -15.69
C GLN A 17 -2.35 -6.52 -15.18
N LYS A 18 -2.19 -5.53 -16.07
CA LYS A 18 -1.77 -4.19 -15.66
C LYS A 18 -2.81 -3.57 -14.71
N PRO A 19 -2.39 -2.77 -13.72
CA PRO A 19 -3.32 -2.10 -12.82
C PRO A 19 -4.22 -1.14 -13.62
N ILE A 20 -5.49 -1.09 -13.23
CA ILE A 20 -6.47 -0.15 -13.77
C ILE A 20 -6.60 0.99 -12.76
N PRO A 21 -6.60 2.27 -13.17
CA PRO A 21 -6.84 3.38 -12.25
C PRO A 21 -8.15 3.17 -11.48
N HIS A 22 -8.11 3.40 -10.17
CA HIS A 22 -9.28 3.29 -9.31
C HIS A 22 -10.36 4.25 -9.79
N GLN A 23 -11.61 3.81 -9.83
CA GLN A 23 -12.74 4.66 -10.18
C GLN A 23 -12.91 5.80 -9.16
N PRO A 24 -13.35 6.99 -9.58
CA PRO A 24 -13.71 8.02 -8.64
C PRO A 24 -14.82 7.52 -7.68
N TRP A 25 -14.74 7.94 -6.43
CA TRP A 25 -15.78 7.69 -5.44
C TRP A 25 -16.43 9.02 -5.01
N SER A 26 -17.67 8.97 -4.55
CA SER A 26 -18.45 10.17 -4.21
C SER A 26 -18.40 10.54 -2.73
N GLU A 27 -18.23 9.54 -1.85
CA GLU A 27 -18.26 9.74 -0.40
C GLU A 27 -16.88 10.03 0.19
N VAL A 28 -16.82 10.47 1.44
CA VAL A 28 -15.51 10.64 2.10
C VAL A 28 -14.88 9.26 2.35
N LEU A 29 -13.62 9.10 1.95
CA LEU A 29 -12.82 7.92 2.26
C LEU A 29 -12.11 8.11 3.62
N GLU A 30 -12.36 7.20 4.56
CA GLU A 30 -11.68 7.16 5.86
C GLU A 30 -10.25 6.62 5.72
N ALA A 31 -9.30 7.52 5.45
CA ALA A 31 -7.88 7.20 5.24
C ALA A 31 -7.05 7.26 6.55
N THR A 32 -7.51 6.55 7.59
CA THR A 32 -6.94 6.56 8.96
C THR A 32 -6.16 5.30 9.33
N GLY A 33 -6.27 4.23 8.54
CA GLY A 33 -5.57 2.96 8.75
C GLY A 33 -4.80 2.50 7.50
N PHE A 34 -3.80 1.64 7.70
CA PHE A 34 -3.08 1.03 6.58
C PHE A 34 -3.99 0.09 5.78
N GLY A 35 -3.79 0.06 4.46
CA GLY A 35 -4.39 -0.97 3.61
C GLY A 35 -3.78 -2.35 3.84
N ASN A 36 -4.36 -3.37 3.22
CA ASN A 36 -3.85 -4.74 3.29
C ASN A 36 -2.48 -4.86 2.61
N SER A 37 -1.62 -5.69 3.17
CA SER A 37 -0.38 -6.14 2.52
C SER A 37 -0.71 -7.09 1.37
N CYS A 38 0.03 -7.00 0.27
CA CYS A 38 -0.15 -7.91 -0.86
C CYS A 38 0.19 -9.36 -0.50
N PRO A 39 -0.40 -10.37 -1.18
CA PRO A 39 -0.16 -11.76 -0.87
C PRO A 39 1.31 -12.09 -1.10
N GLN A 40 1.94 -12.65 -0.07
CA GLN A 40 3.36 -12.92 -0.05
C GLN A 40 3.65 -14.08 0.90
N THR A 41 4.79 -14.72 0.71
CA THR A 41 5.21 -15.86 1.51
C THR A 41 5.88 -15.37 2.80
N ASN A 42 5.51 -15.93 3.95
CA ASN A 42 6.23 -15.65 5.20
C ASN A 42 7.56 -16.41 5.24
N PHE A 43 8.67 -15.68 5.31
CA PHE A 43 10.00 -16.26 5.54
C PHE A 43 10.29 -16.37 7.04
N SER A 44 9.72 -17.40 7.67
CA SER A 44 9.88 -17.66 9.10
C SER A 44 11.32 -17.95 9.55
N SER A 45 12.25 -18.15 8.61
CA SER A 45 13.65 -18.50 8.84
C SER A 45 14.63 -17.32 8.79
N LEU A 46 14.15 -16.09 8.52
CA LEU A 46 15.03 -14.91 8.48
C LEU A 46 15.40 -14.43 9.90
N PRO A 47 16.64 -13.95 10.11
CA PRO A 47 16.97 -13.13 11.28
C PRO A 47 16.05 -11.91 11.33
N ASP A 48 15.61 -11.51 12.53
CA ASP A 48 14.69 -10.39 12.72
C ASP A 48 13.41 -10.47 11.87
N LYS A 49 12.91 -11.68 11.63
CA LYS A 49 11.72 -11.91 10.79
C LYS A 49 10.53 -10.99 11.13
N ASP A 50 10.36 -10.65 12.41
CA ASP A 50 9.20 -9.90 12.89
C ASP A 50 9.16 -8.46 12.37
N ILE A 51 10.30 -7.89 11.95
CA ILE A 51 10.34 -6.55 11.32
C ILE A 51 10.12 -6.60 9.80
N TRP A 52 10.19 -7.78 9.18
CA TRP A 52 10.12 -7.97 7.73
C TRP A 52 8.84 -8.67 7.26
N ILE A 53 8.11 -9.31 8.18
CA ILE A 53 6.83 -9.96 7.91
C ILE A 53 5.72 -8.90 7.80
N ALA A 54 4.76 -9.13 6.90
CA ALA A 54 3.57 -8.30 6.78
C ALA A 54 2.85 -8.14 8.13
N ASN A 55 2.60 -6.90 8.53
CA ASN A 55 1.95 -6.55 9.80
C ASN A 55 0.48 -6.14 9.63
N THR A 56 -0.07 -6.25 8.42
CA THR A 56 -1.49 -6.08 8.10
C THR A 56 -2.03 -7.35 7.43
N PRO A 57 -3.37 -7.54 7.34
CA PRO A 57 -3.94 -8.71 6.67
C PRO A 57 -3.45 -8.86 5.23
N LEU A 58 -3.25 -10.10 4.79
CA LEU A 58 -2.88 -10.41 3.41
C LEU A 58 -4.13 -10.44 2.52
N SER A 59 -4.12 -9.73 1.39
CA SER A 59 -5.21 -9.73 0.41
C SER A 59 -4.70 -9.42 -1.00
N GLU A 60 -5.31 -9.99 -2.04
CA GLU A 60 -5.06 -9.56 -3.43
C GLU A 60 -5.57 -8.13 -3.68
N ASP A 61 -6.54 -7.67 -2.90
CA ASP A 61 -6.92 -6.26 -2.83
C ASP A 61 -5.95 -5.53 -1.88
N CYS A 62 -4.83 -5.06 -2.44
CA CYS A 62 -3.70 -4.46 -1.72
C CYS A 62 -3.07 -3.23 -2.40
N LEU A 63 -3.67 -2.71 -3.47
CA LEU A 63 -3.11 -1.57 -4.23
C LEU A 63 -3.45 -0.24 -3.56
N PHE A 64 -2.87 -0.03 -2.38
CA PHE A 64 -3.01 1.17 -1.57
C PHE A 64 -1.69 1.93 -1.42
N LEU A 65 -1.79 3.23 -1.19
CA LEU A 65 -0.65 4.10 -0.86
C LEU A 65 -0.92 4.91 0.40
N ASN A 66 0.16 5.48 0.95
CA ASN A 66 0.13 6.27 2.16
C ASN A 66 0.79 7.63 1.92
N ILE A 67 0.25 8.67 2.55
CA ILE A 67 0.75 10.05 2.45
C ILE A 67 0.95 10.60 3.86
N TRP A 68 2.19 11.01 4.14
CA TRP A 68 2.55 11.81 5.31
C TRP A 68 2.80 13.25 4.88
N ALA A 69 2.22 14.18 5.61
CA ALA A 69 2.42 15.61 5.40
C ALA A 69 2.51 16.31 6.77
N PRO A 70 3.29 17.41 6.88
CA PRO A 70 3.35 18.20 8.10
C PRO A 70 1.97 18.74 8.51
N HIS A 71 1.80 18.92 9.82
CA HIS A 71 0.67 19.67 10.38
C HIS A 71 1.22 20.90 11.12
N PRO A 72 0.87 22.14 10.72
CA PRO A 72 -0.07 22.48 9.64
C PRO A 72 0.49 22.17 8.24
N ARG A 73 -0.41 22.05 7.26
CA ARG A 73 -0.03 21.81 5.86
C ARG A 73 0.78 23.01 5.35
N PRO A 74 1.89 22.80 4.62
CA PRO A 74 2.65 23.88 4.00
C PRO A 74 1.78 24.73 3.05
N SER A 75 1.99 26.04 3.07
CA SER A 75 1.28 27.00 2.18
C SER A 75 1.87 27.11 0.78
N THR A 76 3.09 26.59 0.59
CA THR A 76 3.79 26.55 -0.70
C THR A 76 4.07 25.10 -1.10
N PRO A 77 4.29 24.81 -2.40
CA PRO A 77 4.74 23.50 -2.84
C PRO A 77 6.01 23.06 -2.10
N VAL A 78 6.07 21.78 -1.75
CA VAL A 78 7.21 21.15 -1.06
C VAL A 78 7.70 19.95 -1.85
N PRO A 79 8.99 19.57 -1.74
CA PRO A 79 9.49 18.36 -2.36
C PRO A 79 8.77 17.11 -1.82
N VAL A 80 8.54 16.14 -2.69
CA VAL A 80 7.89 14.86 -2.37
C VAL A 80 8.95 13.76 -2.38
N LEU A 81 8.97 12.97 -1.31
CA LEU A 81 9.73 11.73 -1.25
C LEU A 81 8.78 10.56 -1.50
N VAL A 82 9.12 9.69 -2.44
CA VAL A 82 8.38 8.48 -2.75
C VAL A 82 9.21 7.28 -2.31
N TRP A 83 8.72 6.55 -1.33
CA TRP A 83 9.35 5.32 -0.86
C TRP A 83 8.82 4.12 -1.62
N ILE A 84 9.72 3.32 -2.19
CA ILE A 84 9.40 2.04 -2.82
C ILE A 84 10.07 0.96 -1.99
N GLN A 85 9.25 0.12 -1.40
CA GLN A 85 9.67 -0.93 -0.48
C GLN A 85 10.44 -2.07 -1.20
N GLY A 86 11.33 -2.74 -0.47
CA GLY A 86 12.33 -3.67 -1.00
C GLY A 86 11.91 -5.15 -1.00
N MET A 87 12.80 -6.04 -0.56
CA MET A 87 12.55 -7.49 -0.37
C MET A 87 12.49 -8.38 -1.63
N GLY A 88 13.25 -8.04 -2.67
CA GLY A 88 13.51 -8.97 -3.79
C GLY A 88 12.28 -9.34 -4.63
N PHE A 89 11.27 -8.46 -4.67
CA PHE A 89 10.04 -8.59 -5.44
C PHE A 89 9.10 -9.75 -5.03
N ILE A 90 9.35 -10.37 -3.87
CA ILE A 90 8.58 -11.53 -3.38
C ILE A 90 7.87 -11.26 -2.06
N THR A 91 8.33 -10.28 -1.28
CA THR A 91 7.76 -9.89 0.02
C THR A 91 7.88 -8.38 0.23
N GLY A 92 7.39 -7.94 1.39
CA GLY A 92 7.39 -6.58 1.88
C GLY A 92 6.02 -5.90 1.72
N THR A 93 5.82 -4.79 2.41
CA THR A 93 4.57 -4.02 2.43
C THR A 93 4.79 -2.51 2.51
#